data_AF-A0A409XS78-F1
#
_entry.id   AF-A0A409XS78-F1
#
_cell.length_a   1.000
_cell.length_b   1.000
_cell.length_c   1.000
_cell.angle_alpha   90.00
_cell.angle_beta   90.00
_cell.angle_gamma   90.00
#
_symmetry.space_group_name_H-M   'P 1'
#
loop_
_entity.id
_entity.type
_entity.pdbx_description
1 polymer ?
#
loop_
_entity_poly.entity_id
_entity_poly.type
_entity_poly.pdbx_seq_one_letter_code
_entity_poly.pdbx_strand_id
1 'polypeptide(L)'
;MPTGQSKPRKRVPPNLRSGLPGVGSVQSTIIVESSPFLPQTPPGSLTPVVGSTPSPTLNSFQSQRENWSVFVRWAIDPYLSFKLLLGPVVLFLSWELLSYYEVHTGFPNPFGNIFLLTGYIPTSAPDDPRYRKTLWDLAFLAYYVVFFSFVREYLALKVGRPAAKYFRLKRESKVDRFAEQTYAFFYFMVFGAWGFRVMTQLPTYWYRTEEFWKGYPEWALKPELKRYYLMQFAYWCQQLLVLVLGLEKPRKDYWELVAHHLVTIWLVGWSYLMNVTYIGNAVFMSMDIPDSFFAFSKLLNYIQWNTAKVYSFGIFYVIWSYFRHYLNLRILWSVWFELPSFIPSQYQDWNPVEGAYMPRWMHFQVFLPLLVLQLLNLFWYYLINKVLIRALVSNEVDDSRSDHEEDTDEEPSRDKRED
;
A
#
# COMPACT_ATOMS: atom_id res chain seq x y z
N MET A 1 22.00 -81.90 12.59
CA MET A 1 22.50 -80.51 12.77
C MET A 1 21.39 -79.52 12.41
N PRO A 2 21.35 -78.31 12.99
CA PRO A 2 20.20 -78.01 13.84
C PRO A 2 19.54 -76.62 13.61
N THR A 3 18.60 -76.29 14.50
CA THR A 3 18.11 -74.94 14.90
C THR A 3 17.32 -74.11 13.86
N GLY A 4 16.26 -73.39 14.23
CA GLY A 4 15.71 -73.17 15.58
C GLY A 4 14.25 -72.69 15.62
N GLN A 5 13.51 -73.25 16.57
CA GLN A 5 12.19 -72.84 17.10
C GLN A 5 12.31 -71.53 17.93
N SER A 6 11.26 -70.81 18.37
CA SER A 6 9.83 -70.73 18.01
C SER A 6 9.08 -69.65 18.82
N LYS A 7 8.02 -69.09 18.22
CA LYS A 7 6.70 -68.70 18.80
C LYS A 7 6.58 -67.59 19.89
N PRO A 8 5.38 -66.95 20.02
CA PRO A 8 5.13 -65.76 20.86
C PRO A 8 4.05 -65.95 21.97
N ARG A 9 3.88 -64.94 22.85
CA ARG A 9 2.70 -64.64 23.73
C ARG A 9 2.98 -63.32 24.48
N LYS A 10 2.07 -62.52 25.06
CA LYS A 10 0.62 -62.16 24.97
C LYS A 10 0.45 -61.00 25.99
N ARG A 11 -0.55 -60.10 25.84
CA ARG A 11 -0.83 -58.97 26.76
C ARG A 11 -1.58 -59.36 28.05
N VAL A 12 -1.41 -58.58 29.14
CA VAL A 12 -2.41 -58.27 30.20
C VAL A 12 -2.14 -56.83 30.74
N PRO A 13 -3.14 -56.04 31.22
CA PRO A 13 -2.99 -54.64 31.67
C PRO A 13 -3.20 -54.45 33.21
N PRO A 14 -3.72 -53.31 33.77
CA PRO A 14 -2.98 -52.36 34.60
C PRO A 14 -3.42 -52.30 36.09
N ASN A 15 -2.85 -51.39 36.90
CA ASN A 15 -3.31 -51.13 38.28
C ASN A 15 -3.18 -49.66 38.74
N LEU A 16 -3.97 -49.29 39.77
CA LEU A 16 -4.20 -47.93 40.29
C LEU A 16 -4.05 -47.89 41.83
N ARG A 17 -3.75 -46.70 42.41
CA ARG A 17 -3.85 -46.21 43.84
C ARG A 17 -2.57 -45.42 44.23
N SER A 18 -2.52 -44.18 44.74
CA SER A 18 -3.30 -43.37 45.70
C SER A 18 -2.83 -43.45 47.18
N GLY A 19 -2.28 -42.36 47.74
CA GLY A 19 -1.97 -42.22 49.18
C GLY A 19 -1.07 -41.02 49.57
N LEU A 20 -1.52 -40.23 50.56
CA LEU A 20 -0.87 -39.10 51.28
C LEU A 20 -1.11 -39.36 52.80
N PRO A 21 -0.72 -38.50 53.79
CA PRO A 21 0.46 -37.63 53.99
C PRO A 21 1.07 -37.68 55.45
N GLY A 22 2.10 -36.86 55.73
CA GLY A 22 2.43 -36.30 57.07
C GLY A 22 3.85 -36.53 57.61
N VAL A 23 4.40 -35.86 58.65
CA VAL A 23 4.17 -34.56 59.35
C VAL A 23 5.40 -34.29 60.25
N GLY A 24 5.92 -33.04 60.34
CA GLY A 24 6.79 -32.50 61.43
C GLY A 24 8.25 -33.00 61.53
N SER A 25 9.20 -32.35 62.25
CA SER A 25 9.27 -30.99 62.86
C SER A 25 10.64 -30.74 63.58
N VAL A 26 11.27 -29.54 63.44
CA VAL A 26 11.82 -28.66 64.54
C VAL A 26 13.03 -29.21 65.40
N GLN A 27 14.04 -28.50 65.96
CA GLN A 27 14.41 -27.07 66.24
C GLN A 27 15.95 -26.83 66.45
N SER A 28 16.41 -25.57 66.39
CA SER A 28 17.56 -24.93 67.14
C SER A 28 19.02 -25.42 66.90
N THR A 29 20.11 -24.60 67.02
CA THR A 29 20.47 -23.60 68.06
C THR A 29 21.38 -22.45 67.56
N ILE A 30 21.38 -21.37 68.35
CA ILE A 30 21.74 -19.95 68.20
C ILE A 30 23.14 -19.64 68.80
N ILE A 31 23.63 -18.39 68.58
CA ILE A 31 24.64 -17.57 69.32
C ILE A 31 25.96 -17.32 68.54
N VAL A 32 26.49 -16.08 68.39
CA VAL A 32 25.92 -14.70 68.41
C VAL A 32 26.94 -13.69 67.79
N GLU A 33 26.57 -12.40 67.68
CA GLU A 33 27.45 -11.22 67.40
C GLU A 33 27.99 -11.06 65.95
N SER A 34 28.49 -9.89 65.48
CA SER A 34 28.72 -8.57 66.13
C SER A 34 28.35 -7.34 65.24
N SER A 35 29.15 -6.26 65.26
CA SER A 35 28.83 -4.85 64.87
C SER A 35 29.89 -4.23 63.91
N PRO A 36 29.71 -3.02 63.31
CA PRO A 36 28.54 -2.11 63.28
C PRO A 36 28.10 -1.52 61.88
N PHE A 37 26.81 -1.14 61.76
CA PHE A 37 26.20 0.07 61.11
C PHE A 37 26.94 0.84 59.96
N LEU A 38 26.39 1.24 58.80
CA LEU A 38 25.06 1.75 58.31
C LEU A 38 24.94 1.56 56.75
N PRO A 39 23.85 1.94 56.03
CA PRO A 39 22.40 1.80 56.27
C PRO A 39 21.64 1.12 55.09
N GLN A 40 20.33 0.87 55.26
CA GLN A 40 19.38 0.33 54.27
C GLN A 40 18.90 1.47 53.32
N THR A 41 18.51 1.36 52.05
CA THR A 41 17.74 0.38 51.22
C THR A 41 18.04 0.64 49.72
N PRO A 42 17.50 -0.17 48.78
CA PRO A 42 16.66 0.45 47.74
C PRO A 42 15.21 -0.06 47.72
N PRO A 43 14.21 0.76 47.34
CA PRO A 43 12.82 0.31 47.18
C PRO A 43 12.66 -0.54 45.92
N GLY A 44 11.73 -1.49 45.95
CA GLY A 44 11.34 -2.23 44.75
C GLY A 44 10.68 -1.31 43.71
N SER A 45 11.18 -1.33 42.47
CA SER A 45 10.48 -0.80 41.32
C SER A 45 9.69 -1.93 40.65
N LEU A 46 8.36 -1.80 40.67
CA LEU A 46 7.46 -2.59 39.86
C LEU A 46 7.63 -2.16 38.38
N THR A 47 8.62 -2.71 37.68
CA THR A 47 8.64 -2.68 36.23
C THR A 47 7.74 -3.77 35.69
N PRO A 48 6.63 -3.45 35.01
CA PRO A 48 5.88 -4.47 34.29
C PRO A 48 6.79 -5.00 33.18
N VAL A 49 7.04 -6.31 33.18
CA VAL A 49 7.64 -6.99 32.03
C VAL A 49 6.68 -6.79 30.87
N VAL A 50 7.04 -5.93 29.93
CA VAL A 50 6.33 -5.79 28.66
C VAL A 50 6.52 -7.11 27.94
N GLY A 51 5.54 -8.00 28.07
CA GLY A 51 5.49 -9.23 27.30
C GLY A 51 5.52 -8.87 25.83
N SER A 52 6.61 -9.22 25.15
CA SER A 52 6.70 -9.11 23.71
C SER A 52 5.59 -9.97 23.10
N THR A 53 4.56 -9.32 22.57
CA THR A 53 3.52 -10.01 21.80
C THR A 53 4.24 -10.73 20.66
N PRO A 54 4.17 -12.07 20.56
CA PRO A 54 4.87 -12.77 19.51
C PRO A 54 4.34 -12.29 18.16
N SER A 55 5.26 -11.86 17.28
CA SER A 55 4.90 -11.48 15.92
C SER A 55 4.09 -12.60 15.27
N PRO A 56 2.94 -12.30 14.62
CA PRO A 56 2.06 -13.34 14.09
C PRO A 56 2.83 -14.27 13.15
N THR A 57 2.93 -15.55 13.53
CA THR A 57 3.58 -16.60 12.75
C THR A 57 2.83 -16.82 11.43
N LEU A 58 3.49 -17.37 10.42
CA LEU A 58 2.91 -17.58 9.08
C LEU A 58 1.53 -18.27 9.14
N ASN A 59 1.38 -19.26 10.03
CA ASN A 59 0.15 -20.01 10.27
C ASN A 59 -1.00 -19.14 10.81
N SER A 60 -0.70 -18.08 11.58
CA SER A 60 -1.70 -17.16 12.12
C SER A 60 -2.25 -16.17 11.07
N PHE A 61 -1.44 -15.77 10.09
CA PHE A 61 -1.92 -15.00 8.94
C PHE A 61 -2.83 -15.84 8.02
N GLN A 62 -2.53 -17.13 7.87
CA GLN A 62 -3.38 -18.05 7.10
C GLN A 62 -4.71 -18.32 7.82
N SER A 63 -4.71 -18.60 9.13
CA SER A 63 -5.96 -18.82 9.89
C SER A 63 -6.81 -17.55 10.06
N GLN A 64 -6.19 -16.36 10.03
CA GLN A 64 -6.93 -15.10 9.91
C GLN A 64 -7.74 -15.05 8.60
N ARG A 65 -7.11 -15.30 7.44
CA ARG A 65 -7.79 -15.24 6.12
C ARG A 65 -9.02 -16.14 6.02
N GLU A 66 -9.02 -17.31 6.64
CA GLU A 66 -10.16 -18.24 6.61
C GLU A 66 -11.39 -17.68 7.35
N ASN A 67 -11.18 -16.92 8.43
CA ASN A 67 -12.24 -16.35 9.27
C ASN A 67 -12.83 -15.03 8.75
N TRP A 68 -12.39 -14.53 7.59
CA TRP A 68 -12.85 -13.24 7.09
C TRP A 68 -14.28 -13.27 6.58
N SER A 69 -15.02 -12.20 6.85
CA SER A 69 -16.43 -12.08 6.44
C SER A 69 -16.56 -12.01 4.91
N VAL A 70 -17.70 -12.46 4.40
CA VAL A 70 -18.01 -12.45 2.96
C VAL A 70 -17.90 -11.03 2.36
N PHE A 71 -18.16 -10.00 3.17
CA PHE A 71 -18.04 -8.59 2.82
C PHE A 71 -16.60 -8.10 2.56
N VAL A 72 -15.59 -8.92 2.87
CA VAL A 72 -14.17 -8.57 2.68
C VAL A 72 -13.44 -9.59 1.80
N ARG A 73 -13.90 -10.85 1.75
CA ARG A 73 -13.28 -11.93 0.95
C ARG A 73 -13.07 -11.58 -0.53
N TRP A 74 -13.90 -10.72 -1.13
CA TRP A 74 -13.69 -10.28 -2.52
C TRP A 74 -12.34 -9.58 -2.71
N ALA A 75 -11.81 -8.87 -1.71
CA ALA A 75 -10.54 -8.14 -1.81
C ALA A 75 -9.30 -9.06 -1.95
N ILE A 76 -9.45 -10.37 -1.67
CA ILE A 76 -8.41 -11.41 -1.80
C ILE A 76 -8.77 -12.55 -2.74
N ASP A 77 -10.04 -12.73 -3.08
CA ASP A 77 -10.49 -13.73 -4.03
C ASP A 77 -10.81 -13.07 -5.38
N PRO A 78 -9.98 -13.28 -6.42
CA PRO A 78 -10.21 -12.69 -7.73
C PRO A 78 -11.50 -13.21 -8.39
N TYR A 79 -11.99 -14.40 -8.06
CA TYR A 79 -13.26 -14.92 -8.60
C TYR A 79 -14.46 -14.20 -7.99
N LEU A 80 -14.41 -13.89 -6.69
CA LEU A 80 -15.45 -13.07 -6.05
C LEU A 80 -15.42 -11.62 -6.55
N SER A 81 -14.24 -10.98 -6.64
CA SER A 81 -14.14 -9.65 -7.24
C SER A 81 -14.63 -9.63 -8.69
N PHE A 82 -14.26 -10.63 -9.51
CA PHE A 82 -14.74 -10.73 -10.89
C PHE A 82 -16.27 -10.83 -10.98
N LYS A 83 -16.91 -11.61 -10.10
CA LYS A 83 -18.39 -11.67 -10.02
C LYS A 83 -19.02 -10.32 -9.67
N LEU A 84 -18.44 -9.57 -8.73
CA LEU A 84 -18.92 -8.24 -8.36
C LEU A 84 -18.79 -7.25 -9.52
N LEU A 85 -17.69 -7.30 -10.29
CA LEU A 85 -17.48 -6.47 -11.47
C LEU A 85 -18.46 -6.81 -12.60
N LEU A 86 -18.80 -8.08 -12.80
CA LEU A 86 -19.77 -8.49 -13.80
C LEU A 86 -21.20 -7.99 -13.50
N GLY A 87 -21.59 -7.83 -12.24
CA GLY A 87 -22.95 -7.43 -11.87
C GLY A 87 -23.44 -6.15 -12.57
N PRO A 88 -22.77 -5.00 -12.38
CA PRO A 88 -23.10 -3.75 -13.07
C PRO A 88 -23.05 -3.85 -14.60
N VAL A 89 -22.13 -4.64 -15.16
CA VAL A 89 -21.98 -4.82 -16.61
C VAL A 89 -23.14 -5.63 -17.20
N VAL A 90 -23.56 -6.72 -16.54
CA VAL A 90 -24.73 -7.52 -16.96
C VAL A 90 -26.01 -6.70 -16.85
N LEU A 91 -26.17 -5.89 -15.79
CA LEU A 91 -27.31 -4.99 -15.63
C LEU A 91 -27.33 -3.89 -16.70
N PHE A 92 -26.16 -3.30 -17.01
CA PHE A 92 -26.01 -2.35 -18.11
C PHE A 92 -26.43 -2.95 -19.46
N LEU A 93 -25.89 -4.13 -19.82
CA LEU A 93 -26.21 -4.80 -21.08
C LEU A 93 -27.67 -5.24 -21.16
N SER A 94 -28.25 -5.67 -20.04
CA SER A 94 -29.66 -6.03 -19.94
C SER A 94 -30.57 -4.81 -20.15
N TRP A 95 -30.18 -3.64 -19.64
CA TRP A 95 -30.88 -2.38 -19.88
C TRP A 95 -30.78 -1.92 -21.34
N GLU A 96 -29.60 -1.98 -21.96
CA GLU A 96 -29.44 -1.67 -23.40
C GLU A 96 -30.23 -2.64 -24.30
N LEU A 97 -30.37 -3.90 -23.89
CA LEU A 97 -31.18 -4.87 -24.62
C LEU A 97 -32.67 -4.57 -24.51
N LEU A 98 -33.15 -4.18 -23.32
CA LEU A 98 -34.55 -3.81 -23.10
C LEU A 98 -34.93 -2.49 -23.80
N SER A 99 -34.04 -1.51 -23.82
CA SER A 99 -34.25 -0.25 -24.54
C SER A 99 -34.30 -0.45 -26.06
N TYR A 100 -33.50 -1.38 -26.60
CA TYR A 100 -33.53 -1.76 -28.02
C TYR A 100 -34.86 -2.38 -28.46
N TYR A 101 -35.51 -3.19 -27.61
CA TYR A 101 -36.81 -3.80 -27.90
C TYR A 101 -38.03 -2.90 -27.58
N GLU A 102 -37.83 -1.58 -27.48
CA GLU A 102 -38.87 -0.58 -27.20
C GLU A 102 -39.68 -0.84 -25.90
N VAL A 103 -39.15 -1.65 -24.98
CA VAL A 103 -39.69 -1.84 -23.63
C VAL A 103 -39.31 -0.60 -22.82
N HIS A 104 -40.05 0.48 -23.06
CA HIS A 104 -39.69 1.84 -22.65
C HIS A 104 -39.35 1.97 -21.16
N THR A 105 -38.30 2.75 -20.89
CA THR A 105 -38.16 3.50 -19.64
C THR A 105 -38.03 5.00 -19.85
N GLY A 106 -37.58 5.46 -21.04
CA GLY A 106 -37.38 6.89 -21.33
C GLY A 106 -36.22 7.55 -20.57
N PHE A 107 -35.51 6.78 -19.73
CA PHE A 107 -34.39 7.23 -18.92
C PHE A 107 -33.05 6.72 -19.46
N PRO A 108 -31.95 7.49 -19.32
CA PRO A 108 -30.62 7.00 -19.65
C PRO A 108 -30.22 5.84 -18.74
N ASN A 109 -29.34 4.95 -19.24
CA ASN A 109 -28.93 3.74 -18.52
C ASN A 109 -28.31 4.05 -17.15
N PRO A 110 -28.96 3.66 -16.04
CA PRO A 110 -28.49 4.02 -14.70
C PRO A 110 -27.22 3.25 -14.30
N PHE A 111 -27.01 2.05 -14.85
CA PHE A 111 -25.87 1.18 -14.52
C PHE A 111 -24.57 1.64 -15.19
N GLY A 112 -24.67 2.32 -16.34
CA GLY A 112 -23.50 2.90 -17.00
C GLY A 112 -22.75 3.88 -16.10
N ASN A 113 -23.47 4.61 -15.24
CA ASN A 113 -22.91 5.56 -14.28
C ASN A 113 -21.99 4.91 -13.22
N ILE A 114 -22.01 3.58 -13.06
CA ILE A 114 -21.20 2.85 -12.07
C ILE A 114 -19.76 2.64 -12.57
N PHE A 115 -19.53 2.57 -13.87
CA PHE A 115 -18.21 2.22 -14.43
C PHE A 115 -17.80 3.06 -15.67
N LEU A 116 -18.71 3.82 -16.27
CA LEU A 116 -18.41 4.79 -17.33
C LEU A 116 -18.24 6.20 -16.75
N LEU A 117 -17.61 7.08 -17.52
CA LEU A 117 -17.35 8.45 -17.09
C LEU A 117 -18.63 9.30 -17.19
N THR A 118 -19.11 9.78 -16.05
CA THR A 118 -20.34 10.58 -15.92
C THR A 118 -20.05 12.09 -15.93
N GLY A 119 -21.09 12.90 -16.16
CA GLY A 119 -21.02 14.35 -16.01
C GLY A 119 -20.49 15.11 -17.22
N TYR A 120 -20.74 14.62 -18.44
CA TYR A 120 -20.51 15.38 -19.67
C TYR A 120 -21.18 16.77 -19.61
N ILE A 121 -20.53 17.79 -20.17
CA ILE A 121 -21.01 19.17 -20.24
C ILE A 121 -21.53 19.43 -21.67
N PRO A 122 -22.85 19.50 -21.92
CA PRO A 122 -23.38 19.63 -23.28
C PRO A 122 -22.98 20.91 -24.03
N THR A 123 -22.50 21.93 -23.31
CA THR A 123 -22.00 23.19 -23.88
C THR A 123 -20.50 23.17 -24.21
N SER A 124 -19.78 22.07 -23.97
CA SER A 124 -18.38 21.95 -24.41
C SER A 124 -18.29 21.73 -25.92
N ALA A 125 -17.21 22.20 -26.53
CA ALA A 125 -16.98 22.04 -27.97
C ALA A 125 -16.89 20.54 -28.34
N PRO A 126 -17.45 20.10 -29.50
CA PRO A 126 -17.45 18.68 -29.88
C PRO A 126 -16.06 18.04 -30.01
N ASP A 127 -15.04 18.85 -30.30
CA ASP A 127 -13.63 18.47 -30.44
C ASP A 127 -12.83 18.51 -29.12
N ASP A 128 -13.33 19.21 -28.09
CA ASP A 128 -12.75 19.25 -26.73
C ASP A 128 -13.83 19.00 -25.67
N PRO A 129 -14.41 17.78 -25.61
CA PRO A 129 -15.50 17.46 -24.70
C PRO A 129 -15.06 17.60 -23.25
N ARG A 130 -15.86 18.29 -22.41
CA ARG A 130 -15.55 18.52 -20.99
C ARG A 130 -16.51 17.80 -20.06
N TYR A 131 -15.99 17.47 -18.87
CA TYR A 131 -16.69 16.73 -17.84
C TYR A 131 -16.61 17.46 -16.49
N ARG A 132 -17.76 17.59 -15.82
CA ARG A 132 -17.85 18.07 -14.43
C ARG A 132 -17.84 16.90 -13.45
N LYS A 133 -17.59 17.22 -12.18
CA LYS A 133 -17.66 16.29 -11.05
C LYS A 133 -19.12 15.92 -10.75
N THR A 134 -19.38 14.70 -10.28
CA THR A 134 -20.74 14.20 -9.97
C THR A 134 -20.75 13.28 -8.75
N LEU A 135 -21.91 13.04 -8.15
CA LEU A 135 -22.04 12.03 -7.08
C LEU A 135 -21.83 10.60 -7.60
N TRP A 136 -22.08 10.35 -8.89
CA TRP A 136 -21.75 9.06 -9.53
C TRP A 136 -20.24 8.78 -9.58
N ASP A 137 -19.40 9.80 -9.42
CA ASP A 137 -17.95 9.61 -9.28
C ASP A 137 -17.63 8.72 -8.04
N LEU A 138 -18.47 8.72 -7.00
CA LEU A 138 -18.33 7.82 -5.84
C LEU A 138 -18.67 6.35 -6.19
N ALA A 139 -19.67 6.13 -7.04
CA ALA A 139 -20.01 4.79 -7.53
C ALA A 139 -18.90 4.25 -8.46
N PHE A 140 -18.34 5.11 -9.31
CA PHE A 140 -17.14 4.85 -10.09
C PHE A 140 -15.96 4.46 -9.20
N LEU A 141 -15.66 5.24 -8.15
CA LEU A 141 -14.59 4.91 -7.20
C LEU A 141 -14.81 3.54 -6.54
N ALA A 142 -16.03 3.25 -6.06
CA ALA A 142 -16.36 1.97 -5.43
C ALA A 142 -16.19 0.78 -6.41
N TYR A 143 -16.66 0.92 -7.66
CA TYR A 143 -16.46 -0.10 -8.70
C TYR A 143 -14.98 -0.34 -8.99
N TYR A 144 -14.20 0.74 -9.15
CA TYR A 144 -12.79 0.61 -9.48
C TYR A 144 -11.92 0.15 -8.30
N VAL A 145 -12.34 0.33 -7.04
CA VAL A 145 -11.70 -0.32 -5.88
C VAL A 145 -11.78 -1.85 -6.02
N VAL A 146 -12.95 -2.39 -6.37
CA VAL A 146 -13.11 -3.84 -6.65
C VAL A 146 -12.29 -4.26 -7.87
N PHE A 147 -12.19 -3.41 -8.90
CA PHE A 147 -11.36 -3.65 -10.08
C PHE A 147 -9.87 -3.79 -9.70
N PHE A 148 -9.32 -2.90 -8.88
CA PHE A 148 -7.93 -3.00 -8.46
C PHE A 148 -7.68 -4.20 -7.54
N SER A 149 -8.62 -4.58 -6.66
CA SER A 149 -8.54 -5.85 -5.92
C SER A 149 -8.50 -7.07 -6.85
N PHE A 150 -9.35 -7.11 -7.89
CA PHE A 150 -9.29 -8.15 -8.92
C PHE A 150 -7.94 -8.18 -9.64
N VAL A 151 -7.48 -7.02 -10.16
CA VAL A 151 -6.25 -6.92 -10.94
C VAL A 151 -5.02 -7.28 -10.10
N ARG A 152 -4.97 -6.85 -8.83
CA ARG A 152 -3.91 -7.19 -7.87
C ARG A 152 -3.79 -8.70 -7.69
N GLU A 153 -4.85 -9.37 -7.28
CA GLU A 153 -4.82 -10.81 -7.04
C GLU A 153 -4.68 -11.62 -8.33
N TYR A 154 -5.28 -11.18 -9.44
CA TYR A 154 -5.11 -11.83 -10.75
C TYR A 154 -3.66 -11.75 -11.22
N LEU A 155 -3.02 -10.57 -11.19
CA LEU A 155 -1.62 -10.43 -11.58
C LEU A 155 -0.68 -11.16 -10.61
N ALA A 156 -0.92 -11.10 -9.30
CA ALA A 156 -0.13 -11.85 -8.34
C ALA A 156 -0.19 -13.37 -8.60
N LEU A 157 -1.39 -13.94 -8.73
CA LEU A 157 -1.60 -15.38 -8.88
C LEU A 157 -1.30 -15.94 -10.28
N LYS A 158 -1.55 -15.17 -11.34
CA LYS A 158 -1.41 -15.63 -12.75
C LYS A 158 -0.14 -15.16 -13.46
N VAL A 159 0.52 -14.11 -12.97
CA VAL A 159 1.76 -13.58 -13.56
C VAL A 159 2.91 -13.65 -12.55
N GLY A 160 2.75 -13.06 -11.37
CA GLY A 160 3.78 -12.95 -10.34
C GLY A 160 4.31 -14.29 -9.82
N ARG A 161 3.45 -15.13 -9.24
CA ARG A 161 3.88 -16.45 -8.71
C ARG A 161 4.43 -17.39 -9.81
N PRO A 162 3.82 -17.51 -11.01
CA PRO A 162 4.40 -18.31 -12.08
C PRO A 162 5.78 -17.80 -12.54
N ALA A 163 5.97 -16.48 -12.67
CA ALA A 163 7.26 -15.89 -12.99
C ALA A 163 8.31 -16.15 -11.89
N ALA A 164 7.95 -15.98 -10.62
CA ALA A 164 8.83 -16.31 -9.49
C ALA A 164 9.30 -17.78 -9.53
N LYS A 165 8.39 -18.72 -9.83
CA LYS A 165 8.70 -20.15 -9.96
C LYS A 165 9.55 -20.46 -11.20
N TYR A 166 9.32 -19.76 -12.31
CA TYR A 166 10.18 -19.82 -13.50
C TYR A 166 11.62 -19.37 -13.20
N PHE A 167 11.79 -18.28 -12.45
CA PHE A 167 13.08 -17.82 -11.94
C PHE A 167 13.61 -18.61 -10.73
N ARG A 168 12.99 -19.76 -10.39
CA ARG A 168 13.44 -20.73 -9.38
C ARG A 168 13.49 -20.20 -7.94
N LEU A 169 12.67 -19.21 -7.59
CA LEU A 169 12.50 -18.78 -6.20
C LEU A 169 11.89 -19.92 -5.37
N LYS A 170 12.61 -20.38 -4.34
CA LYS A 170 12.25 -21.57 -3.54
C LYS A 170 11.41 -21.28 -2.30
N ARG A 171 11.64 -20.16 -1.61
CA ARG A 171 10.90 -19.78 -0.40
C ARG A 171 9.57 -19.15 -0.80
N GLU A 172 8.43 -19.67 -0.33
CA GLU A 172 7.12 -19.13 -0.69
C GLU A 172 6.95 -17.66 -0.23
N SER A 173 7.57 -17.25 0.88
CA SER A 173 7.64 -15.83 1.30
C SER A 173 8.31 -14.92 0.26
N LYS A 174 9.38 -15.38 -0.41
CA LYS A 174 10.01 -14.64 -1.53
C LYS A 174 9.16 -14.68 -2.80
N VAL A 175 8.42 -15.77 -3.04
CA VAL A 175 7.46 -15.88 -4.16
C VAL A 175 6.30 -14.90 -3.99
N ASP A 176 5.76 -14.77 -2.78
CA ASP A 176 4.70 -13.81 -2.45
C ASP A 176 5.18 -12.36 -2.65
N ARG A 177 6.33 -12.00 -2.07
CA ARG A 177 6.91 -10.66 -2.25
C ARG A 177 7.26 -10.34 -3.70
N PHE A 178 7.76 -11.30 -4.47
CA PHE A 178 7.98 -11.13 -5.91
C PHE A 178 6.66 -10.85 -6.64
N ALA A 179 5.58 -11.56 -6.29
CA ALA A 179 4.26 -11.36 -6.88
C ALA A 179 3.65 -9.99 -6.54
N GLU A 180 3.80 -9.53 -5.29
CA GLU A 180 3.42 -8.18 -4.85
C GLU A 180 4.19 -7.10 -5.64
N GLN A 181 5.52 -7.22 -5.77
CA GLN A 181 6.31 -6.28 -6.57
C GLN A 181 6.01 -6.37 -8.07
N THR A 182 5.57 -7.52 -8.58
CA THR A 182 5.15 -7.68 -9.98
C THR A 182 3.89 -6.85 -10.25
N TYR A 183 2.89 -6.92 -9.36
CA TYR A 183 1.70 -6.07 -9.44
C TYR A 183 2.07 -4.58 -9.38
N ALA A 184 2.87 -4.18 -8.39
CA ALA A 184 3.31 -2.80 -8.22
C ALA A 184 4.02 -2.26 -9.49
N PHE A 185 4.95 -3.04 -10.06
CA PHE A 185 5.65 -2.67 -11.29
C PHE A 185 4.68 -2.40 -12.46
N PHE A 186 3.74 -3.32 -12.73
CA PHE A 186 2.78 -3.12 -13.81
C PHE A 186 1.82 -1.96 -13.55
N TYR A 187 1.36 -1.78 -12.30
CA TYR A 187 0.50 -0.65 -11.94
C TYR A 187 1.22 0.68 -12.19
N PHE A 188 2.37 0.89 -11.54
CA PHE A 188 3.08 2.17 -11.60
C PHE A 188 3.59 2.48 -13.01
N MET A 189 4.02 1.47 -13.78
CA MET A 189 4.44 1.68 -15.17
C MET A 189 3.28 2.16 -16.06
N VAL A 190 2.10 1.56 -15.94
CA VAL A 190 0.92 1.95 -16.71
C VAL A 190 0.39 3.31 -16.26
N PHE A 191 0.29 3.56 -14.96
CA PHE A 191 -0.25 4.82 -14.43
C PHE A 191 0.73 6.00 -14.54
N GLY A 192 2.03 5.76 -14.45
CA GLY A 192 3.07 6.75 -14.75
C GLY A 192 3.06 7.15 -16.23
N ALA A 193 2.93 6.18 -17.15
CA ALA A 193 2.81 6.45 -18.58
C ALA A 193 1.49 7.15 -18.96
N TRP A 194 0.38 6.78 -18.31
CA TRP A 194 -0.91 7.45 -18.51
C TRP A 194 -0.89 8.88 -17.94
N GLY A 195 -0.33 9.09 -16.74
CA GLY A 195 -0.13 10.42 -16.16
C GLY A 195 0.71 11.31 -17.08
N PHE A 196 1.80 10.78 -17.64
CA PHE A 196 2.59 11.48 -18.66
C PHE A 196 1.75 11.92 -19.86
N ARG A 197 0.97 10.99 -20.45
CA ARG A 197 0.04 11.30 -21.54
C ARG A 197 -1.00 12.35 -21.16
N VAL A 198 -1.54 12.31 -19.94
CA VAL A 198 -2.47 13.32 -19.45
C VAL A 198 -1.77 14.67 -19.36
N MET A 199 -0.56 14.74 -18.81
CA MET A 199 0.19 16.00 -18.68
C MET A 199 0.50 16.65 -20.05
N THR A 200 0.82 15.89 -21.10
CA THR A 200 1.06 16.48 -22.44
C THR A 200 -0.18 17.16 -23.04
N GLN A 201 -1.39 16.88 -22.53
CA GLN A 201 -2.64 17.51 -22.94
C GLN A 201 -3.02 18.75 -22.10
N LEU A 202 -2.22 19.09 -21.08
CA LEU A 202 -2.48 20.15 -20.11
C LEU A 202 -1.49 21.31 -20.27
N PRO A 203 -1.88 22.55 -19.92
CA PRO A 203 -0.95 23.68 -19.93
C PRO A 203 0.24 23.48 -18.98
N THR A 204 0.11 22.63 -17.98
CA THR A 204 1.14 22.33 -16.97
C THR A 204 2.34 21.51 -17.46
N TYR A 205 2.34 21.01 -18.71
CA TYR A 205 3.52 20.39 -19.31
C TYR A 205 4.69 21.40 -19.39
N TRP A 206 5.91 21.14 -18.91
CA TRP A 206 6.40 20.05 -18.04
C TRP A 206 6.70 20.62 -16.64
N TYR A 207 5.77 20.44 -15.70
CA TYR A 207 5.77 21.14 -14.40
C TYR A 207 5.95 22.66 -14.57
N ARG A 208 5.17 23.24 -15.49
CA ARG A 208 4.88 24.68 -15.55
C ARG A 208 3.91 25.01 -14.43
N THR A 209 4.49 25.38 -13.29
CA THR A 209 3.81 25.52 -12.01
C THR A 209 2.92 26.75 -11.94
N GLU A 210 3.21 27.77 -12.75
CA GLU A 210 2.38 28.96 -12.93
C GLU A 210 0.98 28.62 -13.49
N GLU A 211 0.88 27.57 -14.29
CA GLU A 211 -0.38 27.08 -14.88
C GLU A 211 -1.22 26.23 -13.90
N PHE A 212 -0.74 25.98 -12.67
CA PHE A 212 -1.55 25.40 -11.58
C PHE A 212 -2.58 26.38 -11.02
N TRP A 213 -2.38 27.70 -11.20
CA TRP A 213 -3.16 28.74 -10.52
C TRP A 213 -3.91 29.66 -11.47
N LYS A 214 -3.32 29.98 -12.63
CA LYS A 214 -3.97 30.83 -13.65
C LYS A 214 -5.27 30.23 -14.20
N GLY A 215 -5.34 28.90 -14.28
CA GLY A 215 -6.52 28.15 -14.76
C GLY A 215 -7.58 27.88 -13.69
N TYR A 216 -7.32 28.29 -12.44
CA TYR A 216 -8.16 27.93 -11.31
C TYR A 216 -9.50 28.70 -11.31
N PRO A 217 -10.65 28.04 -11.02
CA PRO A 217 -10.82 26.63 -10.69
C PRO A 217 -11.03 25.71 -11.91
N GLU A 218 -10.31 24.59 -11.97
CA GLU A 218 -10.47 23.57 -13.02
C GLU A 218 -11.72 22.69 -12.83
N TRP A 219 -12.93 23.27 -12.90
CA TRP A 219 -14.19 22.52 -12.75
C TRP A 219 -14.59 21.73 -14.02
N ALA A 220 -14.08 22.13 -15.19
CA ALA A 220 -14.39 21.55 -16.51
C ALA A 220 -13.24 20.66 -17.02
N LEU A 221 -13.16 19.44 -16.52
CA LEU A 221 -12.06 18.50 -16.74
C LEU A 221 -12.09 17.89 -18.15
N LYS A 222 -10.91 17.61 -18.72
CA LYS A 222 -10.79 16.73 -19.89
C LYS A 222 -11.14 15.27 -19.51
N PRO A 223 -11.72 14.46 -20.42
CA PRO A 223 -12.16 13.10 -20.12
C PRO A 223 -11.03 12.18 -19.67
N GLU A 224 -9.86 12.26 -20.32
CA GLU A 224 -8.68 11.47 -19.93
C GLU A 224 -8.19 11.86 -18.54
N LEU A 225 -8.10 13.16 -18.23
CA LEU A 225 -7.74 13.64 -16.88
C LEU A 225 -8.74 13.14 -15.83
N LYS A 226 -10.06 13.34 -16.02
CA LYS A 226 -11.06 12.92 -15.03
C LYS A 226 -11.01 11.40 -14.80
N ARG A 227 -10.91 10.59 -15.86
CA ARG A 227 -10.83 9.12 -15.75
C ARG A 227 -9.56 8.68 -15.05
N TYR A 228 -8.40 9.22 -15.44
CA TYR A 228 -7.11 8.96 -14.79
C TYR A 228 -7.17 9.26 -13.30
N TYR A 229 -7.72 10.43 -12.93
CA TYR A 229 -7.84 10.89 -11.55
C TYR A 229 -8.69 9.95 -10.69
N LEU A 230 -9.87 9.56 -11.20
CA LEU A 230 -10.77 8.67 -10.47
C LEU A 230 -10.20 7.24 -10.38
N MET A 231 -9.48 6.76 -11.40
CA MET A 231 -8.81 5.46 -11.30
C MET A 231 -7.63 5.47 -10.31
N GLN A 232 -6.80 6.53 -10.31
CA GLN A 232 -5.78 6.72 -9.28
C GLN A 232 -6.39 6.72 -7.88
N PHE A 233 -7.44 7.51 -7.65
CA PHE A 233 -8.08 7.60 -6.34
C PHE A 233 -8.70 6.26 -5.92
N ALA A 234 -9.32 5.50 -6.84
CA ALA A 234 -9.79 4.15 -6.56
C ALA A 234 -8.66 3.18 -6.18
N TYR A 235 -7.49 3.25 -6.83
CA TYR A 235 -6.31 2.46 -6.45
C TYR A 235 -5.81 2.82 -5.04
N TRP A 236 -5.65 4.11 -4.72
CA TRP A 236 -5.20 4.51 -3.38
C TRP A 236 -6.19 4.12 -2.28
N CYS A 237 -7.50 4.17 -2.56
CA CYS A 237 -8.53 3.61 -1.67
C CYS A 237 -8.41 2.09 -1.51
N GLN A 238 -8.13 1.36 -2.59
CA GLN A 238 -7.90 -0.09 -2.55
C GLN A 238 -6.63 -0.46 -1.76
N GLN A 239 -5.56 0.33 -1.89
CA GLN A 239 -4.33 0.10 -1.15
C GLN A 239 -4.48 0.47 0.34
N LEU A 240 -5.24 1.52 0.68
CA LEU A 240 -5.64 1.79 2.07
C LEU A 240 -6.45 0.63 2.65
N LEU A 241 -7.39 0.06 1.88
CA LEU A 241 -8.16 -1.12 2.29
C LEU A 241 -7.25 -2.33 2.57
N VAL A 242 -6.26 -2.59 1.72
CA VAL A 242 -5.23 -3.63 1.94
C VAL A 242 -4.44 -3.39 3.22
N LEU A 243 -4.04 -2.14 3.47
CA LEU A 243 -3.26 -1.75 4.64
C LEU A 243 -4.07 -1.89 5.95
N VAL A 244 -5.26 -1.30 6.01
CA VAL A 244 -6.13 -1.28 7.21
C VAL A 244 -6.58 -2.67 7.62
N LEU A 245 -6.83 -3.55 6.64
CA LEU A 245 -7.25 -4.92 6.90
C LEU A 245 -6.06 -5.88 7.14
N GLY A 246 -4.81 -5.41 7.02
CA GLY A 246 -3.62 -6.26 7.21
C GLY A 246 -3.48 -7.36 6.15
N LEU A 247 -3.87 -7.08 4.89
CA LEU A 247 -3.86 -8.07 3.79
C LEU A 247 -2.47 -8.48 3.31
N GLU A 248 -1.47 -7.68 3.64
CA GLU A 248 -0.05 -7.88 3.34
C GLU A 248 0.75 -7.89 4.64
N LYS A 249 1.80 -8.71 4.73
CA LYS A 249 2.66 -8.78 5.93
C LYS A 249 3.30 -7.40 6.19
N PRO A 250 3.10 -6.81 7.39
CA PRO A 250 3.67 -5.50 7.74
C PRO A 250 5.16 -5.40 7.46
N ARG A 251 5.58 -4.23 6.99
CA ARG A 251 6.97 -3.91 6.61
C ARG A 251 7.67 -3.16 7.75
N LYS A 252 9.00 -3.05 7.71
CA LYS A 252 9.78 -2.30 8.71
C LYS A 252 9.35 -0.82 8.80
N ASP A 253 8.91 -0.26 7.67
CA ASP A 253 8.43 1.11 7.47
C ASP A 253 6.89 1.22 7.56
N TYR A 254 6.24 0.40 8.38
CA TYR A 254 4.77 0.33 8.45
C TYR A 254 4.11 1.64 8.87
N TRP A 255 4.62 2.33 9.88
CA TRP A 255 4.01 3.56 10.38
C TRP A 255 4.19 4.74 9.42
N GLU A 256 5.34 4.81 8.74
CA GLU A 256 5.61 5.77 7.67
C GLU A 256 4.72 5.51 6.45
N LEU A 257 4.47 4.23 6.12
CA LEU A 257 3.48 3.85 5.10
C LEU A 257 2.06 4.22 5.51
N VAL A 258 1.64 4.03 6.77
CA VAL A 258 0.32 4.48 7.27
C VAL A 258 0.20 6.00 7.17
N ALA A 259 1.19 6.75 7.65
CA ALA A 259 1.21 8.21 7.54
C ALA A 259 1.13 8.68 6.08
N HIS A 260 1.85 8.01 5.18
CA HIS A 260 1.77 8.25 3.75
C HIS A 260 0.36 8.01 3.18
N HIS A 261 -0.32 6.91 3.54
CA HIS A 261 -1.67 6.61 3.03
C HIS A 261 -2.71 7.62 3.53
N LEU A 262 -2.59 8.09 4.77
CA LEU A 262 -3.44 9.17 5.29
C LEU A 262 -3.23 10.48 4.51
N VAL A 263 -1.97 10.84 4.26
CA VAL A 263 -1.60 12.06 3.53
C VAL A 263 -1.95 11.99 2.04
N THR A 264 -1.76 10.85 1.37
CA THR A 264 -2.12 10.69 -0.04
C THR A 264 -3.63 10.70 -0.24
N ILE A 265 -4.41 9.97 0.57
CA ILE A 265 -5.87 10.01 0.50
C ILE A 265 -6.41 11.41 0.79
N TRP A 266 -5.84 12.12 1.77
CA TRP A 266 -6.17 13.53 2.00
C TRP A 266 -5.87 14.39 0.77
N LEU A 267 -4.65 14.33 0.24
CA LEU A 267 -4.24 15.11 -0.93
C LEU A 267 -5.13 14.82 -2.14
N VAL A 268 -5.34 13.56 -2.50
CA VAL A 268 -6.13 13.14 -3.67
C VAL A 268 -7.60 13.54 -3.53
N GLY A 269 -8.20 13.32 -2.35
CA GLY A 269 -9.58 13.70 -2.07
C GLY A 269 -9.77 15.23 -2.14
N TRP A 270 -8.97 15.99 -1.40
CA TRP A 270 -9.08 17.45 -1.37
C TRP A 270 -8.78 18.11 -2.71
N SER A 271 -7.77 17.65 -3.44
CA SER A 271 -7.44 18.20 -4.76
C SER A 271 -8.55 17.97 -5.80
N TYR A 272 -9.23 16.82 -5.75
CA TYR A 272 -10.42 16.58 -6.57
C TYR A 272 -11.60 17.47 -6.12
N LEU A 273 -11.86 17.58 -4.82
CA LEU A 273 -12.97 18.39 -4.27
C LEU A 273 -12.80 19.89 -4.55
N MET A 274 -11.59 20.43 -4.40
CA MET A 274 -11.29 21.87 -4.51
C MET A 274 -10.93 22.35 -5.92
N ASN A 275 -11.00 21.49 -6.95
CA ASN A 275 -10.61 21.81 -8.34
C ASN A 275 -9.13 22.17 -8.55
N VAL A 276 -8.19 21.52 -7.84
CA VAL A 276 -6.73 21.64 -8.11
C VAL A 276 -6.15 20.34 -8.70
N THR A 277 -6.89 19.76 -9.64
CA THR A 277 -6.55 18.45 -10.24
C THR A 277 -5.26 18.49 -11.07
N TYR A 278 -4.85 19.68 -11.53
CA TYR A 278 -3.59 19.87 -12.24
C TYR A 278 -2.37 19.62 -11.35
N ILE A 279 -2.42 20.07 -10.09
CA ILE A 279 -1.40 19.78 -9.07
C ILE A 279 -1.43 18.30 -8.73
N GLY A 280 -2.62 17.72 -8.55
CA GLY A 280 -2.77 16.30 -8.29
C GLY A 280 -2.17 15.40 -9.37
N ASN A 281 -2.37 15.74 -10.65
CA ASN A 281 -1.73 15.03 -11.77
C ASN A 281 -0.19 15.13 -11.71
N ALA A 282 0.35 16.31 -11.38
CA ALA A 282 1.79 16.51 -11.20
C ALA A 282 2.34 15.70 -10.00
N VAL A 283 1.58 15.59 -8.90
CA VAL A 283 1.96 14.74 -7.76
C VAL A 283 1.88 13.25 -8.12
N PHE A 284 0.82 12.77 -8.78
CA PHE A 284 0.74 11.37 -9.21
C PHE A 284 1.93 10.97 -10.09
N MET A 285 2.28 11.80 -11.08
CA MET A 285 3.44 11.55 -11.92
C MET A 285 4.78 11.58 -11.17
N SER A 286 4.94 12.48 -10.19
CA SER A 286 6.16 12.54 -9.38
C SER A 286 6.32 11.34 -8.46
N MET A 287 5.22 10.63 -8.16
CA MET A 287 5.24 9.39 -7.38
C MET A 287 5.42 8.13 -8.24
N ASP A 288 4.55 7.91 -9.22
CA ASP A 288 4.44 6.63 -9.93
C ASP A 288 5.63 6.32 -10.84
N ILE A 289 6.19 7.33 -11.49
CA ILE A 289 7.32 7.13 -12.42
C ILE A 289 8.52 6.54 -11.64
N PRO A 290 9.01 7.13 -10.53
CA PRO A 290 10.01 6.50 -9.66
C PRO A 290 9.64 5.11 -9.14
N ASP A 291 8.39 4.90 -8.73
CA ASP A 291 7.97 3.62 -8.12
C ASP A 291 7.96 2.47 -9.12
N SER A 292 7.77 2.77 -10.41
CA SER A 292 7.99 1.84 -11.52
C SER A 292 9.43 1.30 -11.51
N PHE A 293 10.42 2.19 -11.47
CA PHE A 293 11.84 1.80 -11.44
C PHE A 293 12.24 1.16 -10.11
N PHE A 294 11.63 1.56 -9.00
CA PHE A 294 11.83 0.92 -7.69
C PHE A 294 11.37 -0.54 -7.68
N ALA A 295 10.12 -0.79 -8.11
CA ALA A 295 9.56 -2.13 -8.19
C ALA A 295 10.35 -3.01 -9.16
N PHE A 296 10.74 -2.47 -10.32
CA PHE A 296 11.61 -3.17 -11.28
C PHE A 296 12.97 -3.53 -10.67
N SER A 297 13.63 -2.59 -9.98
CA SER A 297 14.91 -2.83 -9.31
C SER A 297 14.80 -3.93 -8.24
N LYS A 298 13.66 -4.01 -7.53
CA LYS A 298 13.39 -5.09 -6.57
C LYS A 298 13.16 -6.45 -7.23
N LEU A 299 12.42 -6.50 -8.33
CA LEU A 299 12.23 -7.74 -9.10
C LEU A 299 13.57 -8.32 -9.57
N LEU A 300 14.46 -7.46 -10.07
CA LEU A 300 15.84 -7.84 -10.45
C LEU A 300 16.68 -8.30 -9.24
N ASN A 301 16.48 -7.72 -8.05
CA ASN A 301 17.16 -8.18 -6.85
C ASN A 301 16.66 -9.57 -6.39
N TYR A 302 15.36 -9.82 -6.40
CA TYR A 302 14.81 -11.13 -6.00
C TYR A 302 15.27 -12.29 -6.90
N ILE A 303 15.49 -12.05 -8.20
CA ILE A 303 16.06 -13.04 -9.13
C ILE A 303 17.59 -13.07 -9.15
N GLN A 304 18.26 -12.25 -8.32
CA GLN A 304 19.72 -12.20 -8.15
C GLN A 304 20.50 -11.88 -9.44
N TRP A 305 19.93 -11.05 -10.33
CA TRP A 305 20.61 -10.66 -11.56
C TRP A 305 21.59 -9.50 -11.32
N ASN A 306 22.76 -9.82 -10.77
CA ASN A 306 23.74 -8.87 -10.22
C ASN A 306 24.05 -7.65 -11.12
N THR A 307 24.39 -7.85 -12.39
CA THR A 307 24.68 -6.73 -13.30
C THR A 307 23.44 -5.87 -13.56
N ALA A 308 22.29 -6.49 -13.81
CA ALA A 308 21.05 -5.76 -14.10
C ALA A 308 20.52 -4.98 -12.88
N LYS A 309 20.61 -5.57 -11.66
CA LYS A 309 20.17 -4.89 -10.43
C LYS A 309 20.99 -3.64 -10.12
N VAL A 310 22.31 -3.65 -10.36
CA VAL A 310 23.19 -2.47 -10.20
C VAL A 310 22.77 -1.34 -11.14
N TYR A 311 22.65 -1.60 -12.45
CA TYR A 311 22.25 -0.56 -13.41
C TYR A 311 20.82 -0.05 -13.15
N SER A 312 19.88 -0.95 -12.84
CA SER A 312 18.50 -0.58 -12.51
C SER A 312 18.44 0.29 -11.25
N PHE A 313 19.23 -0.02 -10.22
CA PHE A 313 19.30 0.77 -8.99
C PHE A 313 19.88 2.17 -9.24
N GLY A 314 20.93 2.29 -10.07
CA GLY A 314 21.49 3.58 -10.46
C GLY A 314 20.49 4.46 -11.23
N ILE A 315 19.76 3.88 -12.19
CA ILE A 315 18.69 4.58 -12.94
C ILE A 315 17.56 5.00 -11.99
N PHE A 316 17.09 4.07 -11.14
CA PHE A 316 16.10 4.34 -10.09
C PHE A 316 16.52 5.51 -9.18
N TYR A 317 17.77 5.54 -8.72
CA TYR A 317 18.27 6.59 -7.84
C TYR A 317 18.18 7.99 -8.47
N VAL A 318 18.61 8.13 -9.73
CA VAL A 318 18.55 9.41 -10.46
C VAL A 318 17.10 9.85 -10.68
N ILE A 319 16.23 8.92 -11.09
CA ILE A 319 14.80 9.19 -11.33
C ILE A 319 14.09 9.56 -10.03
N TRP A 320 14.34 8.85 -8.93
CA TRP A 320 13.81 9.18 -7.61
C TRP A 320 14.25 10.58 -7.19
N SER A 321 15.54 10.91 -7.29
CA SER A 321 16.07 12.23 -6.90
C SER A 321 15.41 13.38 -7.68
N TYR A 322 15.19 13.21 -8.99
CA TYR A 322 14.55 14.21 -9.82
C TYR A 322 13.05 14.36 -9.53
N PHE A 323 12.28 13.27 -9.59
CA PHE A 323 10.82 13.33 -9.43
C PHE A 323 10.40 13.49 -7.95
N ARG A 324 10.91 12.67 -7.03
CA ARG A 324 10.51 12.70 -5.60
C ARG A 324 11.03 13.90 -4.83
N HIS A 325 12.07 14.58 -5.29
CA HIS A 325 12.62 15.76 -4.59
C HIS A 325 12.62 17.03 -5.43
N TYR A 326 13.31 17.09 -6.57
CA TYR A 326 13.38 18.34 -7.34
C TYR A 326 11.99 18.82 -7.81
N LEU A 327 11.17 17.93 -8.38
CA LEU A 327 9.82 18.29 -8.84
C LEU A 327 8.83 18.53 -7.69
N ASN A 328 8.89 17.74 -6.61
CA ASN A 328 8.06 17.99 -5.42
C ASN A 328 8.41 19.31 -4.71
N LEU A 329 9.70 19.69 -4.66
CA LEU A 329 10.12 21.00 -4.17
C LEU A 329 9.66 22.15 -5.08
N ARG A 330 9.62 21.94 -6.40
CA ARG A 330 9.01 22.91 -7.34
C ARG A 330 7.50 23.07 -7.11
N ILE A 331 6.77 21.98 -6.83
CA ILE A 331 5.34 22.07 -6.45
C ILE A 331 5.18 22.82 -5.12
N LEU A 332 5.97 22.50 -4.09
CA LEU A 332 5.94 23.19 -2.79
C LEU A 332 6.26 24.69 -2.92
N TRP A 333 7.26 25.05 -3.72
CA TRP A 333 7.58 26.43 -4.06
C TRP A 333 6.38 27.14 -4.69
N SER A 334 5.72 26.50 -5.64
CA SER A 334 4.55 27.05 -6.31
C SER A 334 3.39 27.30 -5.35
N VAL A 335 3.06 26.34 -4.49
CA VAL A 335 2.01 26.49 -3.48
C VAL A 335 2.33 27.62 -2.50
N TRP A 336 3.60 27.88 -2.17
CA TRP A 336 3.97 28.90 -1.20
C TRP A 336 4.12 30.32 -1.79
N PHE A 337 4.69 30.45 -3.00
CA PHE A 337 5.07 31.73 -3.59
C PHE A 337 4.28 32.12 -4.85
N GLU A 338 3.82 31.14 -5.63
CA GLU A 338 3.12 31.38 -6.90
C GLU A 338 1.60 31.49 -6.71
N LEU A 339 1.01 30.68 -5.82
CA LEU A 339 -0.42 30.68 -5.51
C LEU A 339 -0.96 32.10 -5.19
N PRO A 340 -0.38 32.90 -4.27
CA PRO A 340 -0.89 34.24 -3.96
C PRO A 340 -0.83 35.22 -5.15
N SER A 341 0.07 34.95 -6.10
CA SER A 341 0.43 35.86 -7.19
C SER A 341 -0.38 35.59 -8.46
N PHE A 342 -0.74 34.32 -8.72
CA PHE A 342 -1.40 33.91 -9.96
C PHE A 342 -2.86 33.48 -9.80
N ILE A 343 -3.36 33.25 -8.59
CA ILE A 343 -4.77 32.89 -8.41
C ILE A 343 -5.67 34.12 -8.66
N PRO A 344 -6.72 34.02 -9.50
CA PRO A 344 -7.63 35.13 -9.74
C PRO A 344 -8.33 35.58 -8.46
N SER A 345 -8.43 36.90 -8.25
CA SER A 345 -8.93 37.47 -6.99
C SER A 345 -10.36 37.03 -6.65
N GLN A 346 -11.22 36.78 -7.64
CA GLN A 346 -12.58 36.31 -7.41
C GLN A 346 -12.67 34.90 -6.77
N TYR A 347 -11.57 34.14 -6.73
CA TYR A 347 -11.55 32.79 -6.14
C TYR A 347 -10.84 32.73 -4.78
N GLN A 348 -10.43 33.89 -4.25
CA GLN A 348 -9.76 34.02 -2.94
C GLN A 348 -10.72 34.04 -1.74
N ASP A 349 -12.00 33.77 -1.97
CA ASP A 349 -13.04 33.61 -0.94
C ASP A 349 -13.55 32.16 -0.87
N TRP A 350 -14.32 31.85 0.18
CA TRP A 350 -15.01 30.57 0.31
C TRP A 350 -16.45 30.69 -0.22
N ASN A 351 -16.64 30.49 -1.52
CA ASN A 351 -17.97 30.44 -2.15
C ASN A 351 -18.12 29.16 -3.00
N PRO A 352 -18.61 28.06 -2.40
CA PRO A 352 -18.85 26.80 -3.12
C PRO A 352 -19.84 26.89 -4.29
N VAL A 353 -20.72 27.90 -4.32
CA VAL A 353 -21.71 28.08 -5.40
C VAL A 353 -21.04 28.60 -6.67
N GLU A 354 -20.05 29.48 -6.53
CA GLU A 354 -19.24 30.04 -7.63
C GLU A 354 -17.99 29.20 -7.94
N GLY A 355 -17.73 28.15 -7.16
CA GLY A 355 -16.54 27.31 -7.28
C GLY A 355 -15.27 27.93 -6.68
N ALA A 356 -15.41 28.99 -5.88
CA ALA A 356 -14.32 29.61 -5.14
C ALA A 356 -14.01 28.81 -3.86
N TYR A 357 -12.82 28.22 -3.79
CA TYR A 357 -12.39 27.42 -2.63
C TYR A 357 -10.96 27.76 -2.15
N MET A 358 -10.44 28.97 -2.41
CA MET A 358 -9.07 29.35 -2.03
C MET A 358 -8.95 30.58 -1.12
N PRO A 359 -9.69 30.64 0.01
CA PRO A 359 -9.39 31.60 1.08
C PRO A 359 -7.97 31.42 1.63
N ARG A 360 -7.40 32.48 2.22
CA ARG A 360 -6.00 32.52 2.69
C ARG A 360 -5.55 31.36 3.59
N TRP A 361 -6.46 30.68 4.29
CA TRP A 361 -6.14 29.51 5.11
C TRP A 361 -5.96 28.20 4.31
N MET A 362 -6.53 28.10 3.10
CA MET A 362 -6.37 26.94 2.21
C MET A 362 -4.94 26.76 1.71
N HIS A 363 -4.13 27.83 1.71
CA HIS A 363 -2.68 27.76 1.53
C HIS A 363 -2.04 26.65 2.38
N PHE A 364 -2.38 26.61 3.66
CA PHE A 364 -1.84 25.62 4.61
C PHE A 364 -2.41 24.22 4.35
N GLN A 365 -3.67 24.11 3.91
CA GLN A 365 -4.32 22.83 3.60
C GLN A 365 -3.73 22.16 2.35
N VAL A 366 -3.22 22.93 1.39
CA VAL A 366 -2.47 22.39 0.24
C VAL A 366 -1.01 22.17 0.61
N PHE A 367 -0.35 23.14 1.26
CA PHE A 367 1.08 23.09 1.53
C PHE A 367 1.48 22.05 2.58
N LEU A 368 0.79 21.97 3.71
CA LEU A 368 1.22 21.13 4.83
C LEU A 368 1.21 19.62 4.48
N PRO A 369 0.17 19.05 3.83
CA PRO A 369 0.21 17.64 3.45
C PRO A 369 1.26 17.34 2.38
N LEU A 370 1.51 18.26 1.43
CA LEU A 370 2.62 18.14 0.48
C LEU A 370 4.00 18.18 1.18
N LEU A 371 4.14 18.99 2.23
CA LEU A 371 5.37 19.04 3.02
C LEU A 371 5.59 17.74 3.80
N VAL A 372 4.55 17.20 4.44
CA VAL A 372 4.63 15.88 5.11
C VAL A 372 4.98 14.78 4.11
N LEU A 373 4.40 14.81 2.91
CA LEU A 373 4.73 13.88 1.83
C LEU A 373 6.19 14.00 1.37
N GLN A 374 6.74 15.23 1.30
CA GLN A 374 8.16 15.47 1.03
C GLN A 374 9.06 14.97 2.15
N LEU A 375 8.67 15.12 3.43
CA LEU A 375 9.42 14.60 4.58
C LEU A 375 9.47 13.06 4.59
N LEU A 376 8.35 12.39 4.25
CA LEU A 376 8.30 10.94 4.07
C LEU A 376 9.19 10.48 2.90
N ASN A 377 9.16 11.21 1.77
CA ASN A 377 10.09 10.95 0.66
C ASN A 377 11.56 11.09 1.09
N LEU A 378 11.91 12.07 1.92
CA LEU A 378 13.26 12.25 2.46
C LEU A 378 13.67 11.11 3.41
N PHE A 379 12.75 10.60 4.23
CA PHE A 379 12.99 9.41 5.05
C PHE A 379 13.35 8.18 4.20
N TRP A 380 12.56 7.88 3.16
CA TRP A 380 12.90 6.77 2.26
C TRP A 380 14.16 7.03 1.44
N TYR A 381 14.44 8.28 1.08
CA TYR A 381 15.69 8.65 0.40
C TYR A 381 16.92 8.45 1.29
N TYR A 382 16.83 8.72 2.60
CA TYR A 382 17.88 8.35 3.55
C TYR A 382 18.16 6.84 3.52
N LEU A 383 17.11 5.99 3.49
CA LEU A 383 17.28 4.54 3.37
C LEU A 383 17.91 4.13 2.02
N ILE A 384 17.49 4.76 0.92
CA ILE A 384 18.07 4.53 -0.42
C ILE A 384 19.56 4.93 -0.43
N ASN A 385 19.94 6.04 0.18
CA ASN A 385 21.33 6.48 0.29
C ASN A 385 22.19 5.50 1.12
N LYS A 386 21.63 4.88 2.17
CA LYS A 386 22.35 3.81 2.90
C LYS A 386 22.66 2.61 2.00
N VAL A 387 21.73 2.22 1.13
CA VAL A 387 21.95 1.15 0.14
C VAL A 387 22.97 1.57 -0.92
N LEU A 388 22.93 2.83 -1.39
CA LEU A 388 23.92 3.35 -2.32
C LEU A 388 25.33 3.38 -1.72
N ILE A 389 25.49 3.83 -0.48
CA ILE A 389 26.80 3.85 0.21
C ILE A 389 27.32 2.42 0.38
N ARG A 390 26.47 1.46 0.77
CA ARG A 390 26.82 0.03 0.83
C ARG A 390 27.28 -0.47 -0.55
N ALA A 391 26.50 -0.22 -1.60
CA ALA A 391 26.84 -0.60 -2.98
C ALA A 391 28.20 -0.06 -3.44
N LEU A 392 28.55 1.19 -3.09
CA LEU A 392 29.83 1.79 -3.45
C LEU A 392 31.02 1.25 -2.63
N VAL A 393 30.80 0.83 -1.37
CA VAL A 393 31.86 0.39 -0.45
C VAL A 393 32.11 -1.13 -0.52
N SER A 394 31.05 -1.94 -0.63
CA SER A 394 31.15 -3.41 -0.64
C SER A 394 30.85 -4.06 -1.99
N ASN A 395 30.46 -3.28 -3.01
CA ASN A 395 29.99 -3.78 -4.31
C ASN A 395 28.70 -4.64 -4.23
N GLU A 396 27.98 -4.58 -3.11
CA GLU A 396 26.73 -5.32 -2.86
C GLU A 396 25.51 -4.38 -2.82
N VAL A 397 24.51 -4.66 -3.66
CA VAL A 397 23.29 -3.83 -3.81
C VAL A 397 22.08 -4.53 -3.20
N ASP A 398 22.16 -4.82 -1.90
CA ASP A 398 21.08 -5.47 -1.15
C ASP A 398 20.43 -4.47 -0.17
N ASP A 399 19.11 -4.31 -0.31
CA ASP A 399 18.31 -3.33 0.44
C ASP A 399 17.97 -3.86 1.83
N SER A 400 18.54 -3.24 2.87
CA SER A 400 18.28 -3.58 4.27
C SER A 400 16.81 -3.62 4.72
N ARG A 401 15.88 -3.11 3.91
CA ARG A 401 14.43 -3.29 4.11
C ARG A 401 13.96 -4.73 3.80
N SER A 402 14.55 -5.40 2.80
CA SER A 402 14.26 -6.82 2.49
C SER A 402 14.91 -7.81 3.46
N ASP A 403 16.03 -7.48 4.11
CA ASP A 403 16.86 -8.46 4.84
C ASP A 403 16.12 -9.20 5.98
N HIS A 404 15.11 -8.60 6.65
CA HIS A 404 14.26 -9.32 7.65
C HIS A 404 12.85 -9.67 7.13
N GLU A 405 12.63 -9.63 5.81
CA GLU A 405 11.56 -10.46 5.22
C GLU A 405 11.95 -11.96 5.26
N GLU A 406 13.21 -12.26 5.61
CA GLU A 406 13.79 -13.61 5.65
C GLU A 406 13.83 -14.25 7.05
N ASP A 407 13.90 -13.47 8.14
CA ASP A 407 14.26 -13.96 9.49
C ASP A 407 13.08 -14.46 10.35
N THR A 408 11.84 -14.50 9.85
CA THR A 408 10.71 -15.05 10.62
C THR A 408 10.59 -16.57 10.54
N ASP A 409 11.43 -17.21 9.72
CA ASP A 409 11.32 -18.63 9.36
C ASP A 409 12.62 -19.40 9.69
N GLU A 410 13.31 -19.06 10.79
CA GLU A 410 14.37 -19.91 11.33
C GLU A 410 13.75 -21.24 11.82
N GLU A 411 14.13 -22.37 11.20
CA GLU A 411 13.92 -23.67 11.83
C GLU A 411 14.72 -23.71 13.15
N PRO A 412 14.16 -24.24 14.25
CA PRO A 412 14.93 -24.42 15.47
C PRO A 412 16.14 -25.30 15.15
N SER A 413 17.32 -24.78 15.44
CA SER A 413 18.58 -25.48 15.24
C SER A 413 18.48 -26.90 15.79
N ARG A 414 18.71 -27.90 14.94
CA ARG A 414 18.86 -29.28 15.41
C ARG A 414 20.13 -29.34 16.23
N ASP A 415 19.94 -29.21 17.54
CA ASP A 415 20.99 -29.33 18.52
C ASP A 415 21.74 -30.64 18.29
N LYS A 416 23.06 -30.55 18.15
CA LYS A 416 23.89 -31.72 17.93
C LYS A 416 23.92 -32.47 19.24
N ARG A 417 23.27 -33.63 19.28
CA ARG A 417 23.57 -34.61 20.33
C ARG A 417 25.03 -35.02 20.16
N GLU A 418 25.84 -34.61 21.12
CA GLU A 418 27.15 -35.20 21.38
C GLU A 418 26.92 -36.62 21.91
N ASP A 419 27.61 -37.58 21.30
CA ASP A 419 27.95 -38.92 21.81
C ASP A 419 29.45 -39.12 21.50
#